data_AF-A0A4P9ZEQ4-F1
#
_entry.id   AF-A0A4P9ZEQ4-F1
#
_cell.length_a   1.000
_cell.length_b   1.000
_cell.length_c   1.000
_cell.angle_alpha   90.00
_cell.angle_beta   90.00
_cell.angle_gamma   90.00
#
_symmetry.space_group_name_H-M   'P 1'
#
loop_
_entity.id
_entity.type
_entity.pdbx_description
1 polymer ?
#
loop_
_entity_poly.entity_id
_entity_poly.type
_entity_poly.pdbx_seq_one_letter_code
_entity_poly.pdbx_strand_id
1 'polypeptide(L)'
;MQDLPPVGGYEPVQWKRNLPSRGFRPSVYFWGISGIMAFGFYRLYKGVDEQRELARERQWARFHLEPLLRAEEDRHLARRYFAELRRQQMVAETMSPETRAKFEEPLYNDKSKTRFPRFTAGLDPAAR
;
A
#
# COMPACT_ATOMS: atom_id res chain seq x y z
N MET A 1 66.44 57.28 -21.67
CA MET A 1 66.54 56.69 -20.31
C MET A 1 66.12 55.23 -20.42
N GLN A 2 66.85 54.32 -19.78
CA GLN A 2 66.58 52.88 -19.77
C GLN A 2 66.12 52.48 -18.36
N ASP A 3 65.04 51.72 -18.26
CA ASP A 3 64.54 51.24 -16.97
C ASP A 3 65.42 50.10 -16.43
N LEU A 4 65.85 50.27 -15.20
CA LEU A 4 66.73 49.36 -14.48
C LEU A 4 65.98 48.71 -13.31
N PRO A 5 66.35 47.49 -12.90
CA PRO A 5 65.76 46.87 -11.72
C PRO A 5 66.09 47.67 -10.45
N PRO A 6 65.22 47.61 -9.42
CA PRO A 6 65.49 48.26 -8.15
C PRO A 6 66.78 47.72 -7.50
N VAL A 7 67.56 48.60 -6.86
CA VAL A 7 68.86 48.28 -6.24
C VAL A 7 68.75 47.15 -5.21
N GLY A 8 67.58 46.98 -4.59
CA GLY A 8 67.27 45.91 -3.63
C GLY A 8 66.58 44.66 -4.20
N GLY A 9 66.35 44.60 -5.52
CA GLY A 9 65.62 43.50 -6.16
C GLY A 9 64.10 43.54 -5.97
N TYR A 10 63.39 42.59 -6.58
CA TYR A 10 61.94 42.42 -6.43
C TYR A 10 61.62 41.46 -5.28
N GLU A 11 60.46 41.64 -4.66
CA GLU A 11 59.95 40.69 -3.67
C GLU A 11 59.74 39.29 -4.28
N PRO A 12 59.95 38.22 -3.48
CA PRO A 12 59.77 36.86 -3.97
C PRO A 12 58.28 36.58 -4.25
N VAL A 13 57.97 36.33 -5.52
CA VAL A 13 56.63 35.92 -5.95
C VAL A 13 56.40 34.45 -5.67
N GLN A 14 55.28 34.11 -5.03
CA GLN A 14 54.88 32.72 -4.82
C GLN A 14 54.41 32.08 -6.14
N TRP A 15 55.30 31.35 -6.80
CA TRP A 15 55.00 30.63 -8.04
C TRP A 15 54.47 29.20 -7.81
N LYS A 16 54.59 28.69 -6.57
CA LYS A 16 54.17 27.32 -6.20
C LYS A 16 52.70 27.27 -5.80
N ARG A 17 52.05 26.14 -6.11
CA ARG A 17 50.66 25.88 -5.77
C ARG A 17 50.44 25.83 -4.26
N ASN A 18 49.60 26.72 -3.74
CA ASN A 18 49.25 26.79 -2.32
C ASN A 18 47.85 26.18 -2.05
N LEU A 19 47.75 24.86 -2.15
CA LEU A 19 46.50 24.14 -1.84
C LEU A 19 46.70 23.27 -0.58
N PRO A 20 46.31 23.76 0.61
CA PRO A 20 46.39 22.97 1.83
C PRO A 20 45.33 21.87 1.82
N SER A 21 45.73 20.62 2.08
CA SER A 21 44.79 19.53 2.34
C SER A 21 44.15 19.72 3.71
N ARG A 22 42.89 20.16 3.73
CA ARG A 22 42.09 20.36 4.94
C ARG A 22 41.15 19.18 5.19
N GLY A 23 40.83 18.92 6.44
CA GLY A 23 39.88 17.88 6.87
C GLY A 23 40.52 16.79 7.72
N PHE A 24 39.68 15.87 8.19
CA PHE A 24 40.14 14.70 8.95
C PHE A 24 40.59 13.57 8.02
N ARG A 25 41.25 12.56 8.59
CA ARG A 25 41.60 11.35 7.84
C ARG A 25 40.30 10.65 7.38
N PRO A 26 40.26 10.04 6.19
CA PRO A 26 39.06 9.36 5.66
C PRO A 26 38.43 8.35 6.63
N SER A 27 39.25 7.66 7.42
CA SER A 27 38.79 6.71 8.43
C SER A 27 37.92 7.35 9.51
N VAL A 28 38.17 8.61 9.87
CA VAL A 28 37.36 9.34 10.87
C VAL A 28 35.95 9.57 10.35
N TYR A 29 35.82 9.96 9.08
CA TYR A 29 34.51 10.12 8.44
C TYR A 29 33.77 8.80 8.32
N PHE A 30 34.46 7.72 7.93
CA PHE A 30 33.87 6.39 7.84
C PHE A 30 33.24 5.98 9.18
N TRP A 31 34.03 6.00 10.26
CA TRP A 31 33.53 5.61 11.57
C TRP A 31 32.48 6.58 12.13
N GLY A 32 32.60 7.88 11.86
CA GLY A 32 31.59 8.87 12.23
C GLY A 32 30.24 8.59 11.57
N ILE A 33 30.23 8.35 10.26
CA ILE A 33 29.01 8.02 9.52
C ILE A 33 28.44 6.68 9.97
N SER A 34 29.28 5.65 10.13
CA SER A 34 28.87 4.35 10.66
C SER A 34 28.24 4.45 12.05
N GLY A 35 28.80 5.28 12.94
CA GLY A 35 28.23 5.53 14.26
C GLY A 35 26.86 6.20 14.23
N ILE A 36 26.70 7.22 13.37
CA ILE A 36 25.40 7.90 13.18
C ILE A 36 24.36 6.92 12.63
N MET A 37 24.72 6.10 11.64
CA MET A 37 23.82 5.10 11.07
C MET A 37 23.43 4.04 12.11
N ALA A 38 24.39 3.51 12.86
CA ALA A 38 24.12 2.53 13.91
C ALA A 38 23.14 3.07 14.97
N PHE A 39 23.32 4.33 15.39
CA PHE A 39 22.38 4.99 16.28
C PHE A 39 20.99 5.19 15.66
N GLY A 40 20.93 5.56 14.38
CA GLY A 40 19.70 5.66 13.61
C GLY A 40 18.93 4.33 13.59
N PHE A 41 19.61 3.22 13.27
CA PHE A 41 19.01 1.89 13.30
C PHE A 41 18.54 1.49 14.69
N TYR A 42 19.31 1.76 15.75
CA TYR A 42 18.88 1.50 17.12
C TYR A 42 17.56 2.20 17.47
N ARG A 43 17.41 3.48 17.10
CA ARG A 43 16.13 4.20 17.32
C ARG A 43 15.00 3.67 16.45
N LEU A 44 15.29 3.30 15.20
CA LEU A 44 14.31 2.70 14.29
C LEU A 44 13.76 1.40 14.89
N TYR A 45 14.62 0.49 15.36
CA TYR A 45 14.18 -0.80 15.91
C TYR A 45 13.23 -0.64 17.08
N LYS A 46 13.53 0.28 18.01
CA LYS A 46 12.61 0.61 19.11
C LYS A 46 11.23 1.06 18.61
N GLY A 47 11.20 1.91 17.59
CA GLY A 47 9.93 2.35 16.99
C GLY A 47 9.19 1.22 16.26
N VAL A 48 9.91 0.32 15.60
CA VAL A 48 9.31 -0.86 14.94
C VAL A 48 8.67 -1.79 15.95
N ASP A 49 9.28 -1.99 17.10
CA ASP A 49 8.71 -2.83 18.16
C ASP A 49 7.43 -2.21 18.73
N GLU A 50 7.39 -0.90 18.95
CA GLU A 50 6.17 -0.19 19.35
C GLU A 50 5.07 -0.32 18.27
N GLN A 51 5.41 -0.14 16.99
CA GLN A 51 4.45 -0.31 15.89
C GLN A 51 3.90 -1.74 15.79
N ARG A 52 4.70 -2.76 16.13
CA ARG A 52 4.25 -4.15 16.18
C ARG A 52 3.24 -4.38 17.29
N GLU A 53 3.46 -3.80 18.46
CA GLU A 53 2.50 -3.87 19.57
C GLU A 53 1.19 -3.16 19.21
N LEU A 54 1.24 -1.94 18.63
CA LEU A 54 0.05 -1.24 18.14
C LEU A 54 -0.70 -2.01 17.05
N ALA A 55 0.03 -2.65 16.12
CA ALA A 55 -0.57 -3.48 15.09
C ALA A 55 -1.24 -4.73 15.68
N ARG A 56 -0.63 -5.33 16.71
CA ARG A 56 -1.21 -6.46 17.46
C ARG A 56 -2.49 -6.02 18.15
N GLU A 57 -2.48 -4.90 18.87
CA GLU A 57 -3.68 -4.32 19.51
C GLU A 57 -4.80 -4.08 18.49
N ARG A 58 -4.47 -3.48 17.35
CA ARG A 58 -5.43 -3.25 16.24
C ARG A 58 -6.01 -4.56 15.69
N GLN A 59 -5.19 -5.60 15.54
CA GLN A 59 -5.65 -6.91 15.08
C GLN A 59 -6.58 -7.55 16.10
N TRP A 60 -6.24 -7.51 17.38
CA TRP A 60 -7.13 -7.99 18.44
C TRP A 60 -8.45 -7.22 18.46
N ALA A 61 -8.43 -5.89 18.39
CA ALA A 61 -9.65 -5.10 18.30
C ALA A 61 -10.54 -5.54 17.14
N ARG A 62 -9.95 -5.89 15.98
CA ARG A 62 -10.69 -6.44 14.84
C ARG A 62 -11.27 -7.82 15.12
N PHE A 63 -10.50 -8.76 15.66
CA PHE A 63 -10.99 -10.10 15.96
C PHE A 63 -12.21 -10.09 16.90
N HIS A 64 -12.26 -9.14 17.83
CA HIS A 64 -13.42 -9.01 18.73
C HIS A 64 -14.67 -8.44 18.03
N LEU A 65 -14.50 -7.60 17.00
CA LEU A 65 -15.60 -6.96 16.27
C LEU A 65 -16.06 -7.77 15.05
N GLU A 66 -15.15 -8.53 14.44
CA GLU A 66 -15.38 -9.34 13.26
C GLU A 66 -16.62 -10.26 13.35
N PRO A 67 -16.86 -11.03 14.42
CA PRO A 67 -18.04 -11.90 14.48
C PRO A 67 -19.36 -11.10 14.45
N LEU A 68 -19.40 -9.91 15.05
CA LEU A 68 -20.58 -9.04 15.01
C LEU A 68 -20.82 -8.53 13.59
N LEU A 69 -19.79 -7.96 12.96
CA LEU A 69 -19.88 -7.42 11.60
C LEU A 69 -20.22 -8.52 10.58
N ARG A 70 -19.66 -9.71 10.75
CA ARG A 70 -19.94 -10.86 9.90
C ARG A 70 -21.39 -11.32 10.05
N ALA A 71 -21.93 -11.37 11.27
CA ALA A 71 -23.33 -11.70 11.51
C ALA A 71 -24.28 -10.65 10.90
N GLU A 72 -23.94 -9.36 10.95
CA GLU A 72 -24.70 -8.31 10.27
C GLU A 72 -24.67 -8.49 8.75
N GLU A 73 -23.51 -8.75 8.17
CA GLU A 73 -23.36 -9.02 6.74
C GLU A 73 -24.17 -10.24 6.29
N ASP A 74 -24.10 -11.35 7.04
CA ASP A 74 -24.85 -12.57 6.74
C ASP A 74 -26.37 -12.32 6.78
N ARG A 75 -26.88 -11.52 7.74
CA ARG A 75 -28.30 -11.09 7.78
C ARG A 75 -28.68 -10.26 6.56
N HIS A 76 -27.83 -9.32 6.15
CA HIS A 76 -28.07 -8.49 4.96
C HIS A 76 -28.05 -9.31 3.68
N LEU A 77 -27.11 -10.25 3.54
CA LEU A 77 -27.02 -11.16 2.40
C LEU A 77 -28.26 -12.06 2.32
N ALA A 78 -28.69 -12.67 3.43
CA ALA A 78 -29.90 -13.47 3.48
C ALA A 78 -31.13 -12.66 3.05
N ARG A 79 -31.30 -11.44 3.58
CA ARG A 79 -32.41 -10.56 3.21
C ARG A 79 -32.45 -10.30 1.70
N ARG A 80 -31.31 -9.96 1.10
CA ARG A 80 -31.24 -9.66 -0.34
C ARG A 80 -31.45 -10.92 -1.18
N TYR A 81 -30.90 -12.06 -0.76
CA TYR A 81 -31.10 -13.34 -1.42
C TYR A 81 -32.58 -13.73 -1.52
N PHE A 82 -33.30 -13.69 -0.40
CA PHE A 82 -34.73 -14.01 -0.39
C PHE A 82 -35.60 -12.96 -1.10
N ALA A 83 -35.15 -11.71 -1.18
CA ALA A 83 -35.82 -10.70 -2.00
C ALA A 83 -35.63 -10.98 -3.50
N GLU A 84 -34.43 -11.38 -3.90
CA GLU A 84 -34.13 -11.73 -5.29
C GLU A 84 -34.88 -12.98 -5.72
N LEU A 85 -34.91 -14.04 -4.91
CA LEU A 85 -35.71 -15.23 -5.21
C LEU A 85 -37.19 -14.90 -5.44
N ARG A 86 -37.77 -14.03 -4.60
CA ARG A 86 -39.15 -13.56 -4.79
C ARG A 86 -39.32 -12.74 -6.08
N ARG A 87 -38.37 -11.86 -6.39
CA ARG A 87 -38.36 -11.10 -7.65
C ARG A 87 -38.30 -12.02 -8.86
N GLN A 88 -37.41 -13.03 -8.84
CA GLN A 88 -37.27 -14.00 -9.91
C GLN A 88 -38.55 -14.81 -10.13
N GLN A 89 -39.24 -15.21 -9.05
CA GLN A 89 -40.55 -15.88 -9.14
C GLN A 89 -41.60 -14.99 -9.84
N MET A 90 -41.74 -13.74 -9.42
CA MET A 90 -42.68 -12.79 -10.05
C MET A 90 -42.36 -12.56 -11.54
N VAL A 91 -41.07 -12.46 -11.88
CA VAL A 91 -40.63 -12.29 -13.26
C VAL A 91 -40.93 -13.54 -14.10
N ALA A 92 -40.69 -14.73 -13.56
CA ALA A 92 -40.94 -16.00 -14.24
C ALA A 92 -42.44 -16.20 -14.58
N GLU A 93 -43.35 -15.71 -13.73
CA GLU A 93 -44.80 -15.74 -13.99
C GLU A 93 -45.21 -14.90 -15.21
N THR A 94 -44.46 -13.83 -15.51
CA THR A 94 -44.76 -12.93 -16.64
C THR A 94 -44.12 -13.36 -17.97
N MET A 95 -43.26 -14.38 -17.96
CA MET A 95 -42.47 -14.79 -19.13
C MET A 95 -43.19 -15.82 -20.02
N SER A 96 -42.78 -15.89 -21.29
CA SER A 96 -43.20 -16.99 -22.18
C SER A 96 -42.63 -18.34 -21.72
N PRO A 97 -43.28 -19.48 -22.06
CA PRO A 97 -42.84 -20.81 -21.60
C PRO A 97 -41.39 -21.15 -21.96
N GLU A 98 -40.96 -20.81 -23.18
CA GLU A 98 -39.59 -21.08 -23.65
C GLU A 98 -38.53 -20.24 -22.90
N THR A 99 -38.84 -18.97 -22.65
CA THR A 99 -37.93 -18.05 -21.92
C THR A 99 -37.80 -18.48 -20.46
N ARG A 100 -38.92 -18.90 -19.87
CA ARG A 100 -38.96 -19.40 -18.50
C ARG A 100 -38.10 -20.67 -18.33
N ALA A 101 -38.16 -21.61 -19.27
CA ALA A 101 -37.36 -22.83 -19.22
C ALA A 101 -35.85 -22.55 -19.21
N LYS A 102 -35.39 -21.57 -20.01
CA LYS A 102 -33.99 -21.11 -19.99
C LYS A 102 -33.63 -20.35 -18.71
N PHE A 103 -34.57 -19.59 -18.16
CA PHE A 103 -34.36 -18.79 -16.96
C PHE A 103 -34.20 -19.65 -15.69
N GLU A 104 -34.94 -20.76 -15.60
CA GLU A 104 -34.86 -21.69 -14.46
C GLU A 104 -33.66 -22.65 -14.56
N GLU A 105 -32.92 -22.65 -15.67
CA GLU A 105 -31.74 -23.50 -15.86
C GLU A 105 -30.63 -23.14 -14.86
N PRO A 106 -30.09 -24.11 -14.10
CA PRO A 106 -29.02 -23.83 -13.17
C PRO A 106 -27.74 -23.48 -13.92
N LEU A 107 -27.19 -22.29 -13.67
CA LEU A 107 -25.92 -21.87 -14.27
C LEU A 107 -24.73 -22.77 -13.87
N TYR A 108 -24.80 -23.34 -12.67
CA TYR A 108 -23.75 -24.22 -12.13
C TYR A 108 -24.32 -25.60 -11.86
N ASN A 109 -23.60 -26.64 -12.31
CA ASN A 109 -23.97 -28.03 -12.11
C ASN A 109 -23.65 -28.55 -10.69
N ASP A 110 -22.80 -27.83 -9.94
CA ASP A 110 -22.44 -28.17 -8.56
C ASP A 110 -23.53 -27.73 -7.57
N LYS A 111 -24.25 -28.71 -7.01
CA LYS A 111 -25.32 -28.50 -6.02
C LYS A 111 -24.83 -28.50 -4.57
N SER A 112 -23.54 -28.77 -4.32
CA SER A 112 -23.00 -28.89 -2.96
C SER A 112 -22.88 -27.56 -2.24
N LYS A 113 -22.89 -26.44 -2.96
CA LYS A 113 -22.62 -25.11 -2.43
C LYS A 113 -23.73 -24.13 -2.76
N THR A 114 -24.14 -23.35 -1.77
CA THR A 114 -25.03 -22.21 -1.97
C THR A 114 -24.26 -21.06 -2.64
N ARG A 115 -24.82 -20.51 -3.71
CA ARG A 115 -24.26 -19.34 -4.41
C ARG A 115 -25.09 -18.12 -4.06
N PHE A 116 -24.43 -17.10 -3.51
CA PHE A 116 -25.09 -15.82 -3.27
C PHE A 116 -25.18 -15.05 -4.59
N PRO A 117 -26.31 -14.38 -4.87
CA PRO A 117 -26.49 -13.57 -6.06
C PRO A 117 -25.47 -12.42 -6.07
N ARG A 118 -24.85 -12.18 -7.24
CA ARG A 118 -24.06 -10.97 -7.46
C ARG A 118 -25.01 -9.84 -7.82
N PHE A 119 -25.20 -8.91 -6.90
CA PHE A 119 -25.98 -7.71 -7.15
C PHE A 119 -25.14 -6.73 -7.97
N THR A 120 -25.29 -6.75 -9.29
CA THR A 120 -24.81 -5.66 -10.16
C THR A 120 -25.89 -4.59 -10.20
N ALA A 121 -25.61 -3.40 -9.65
CA ALA A 121 -26.48 -2.26 -9.86
C ALA A 121 -26.33 -1.82 -11.33
N GLY A 122 -27.37 -1.95 -12.15
CA GLY A 122 -27.38 -1.53 -13.55
C GLY A 122 -28.08 -2.50 -14.50
N LEU A 123 -28.17 -2.10 -15.77
CA LEU A 123 -28.58 -2.99 -16.87
C LEU A 123 -27.51 -4.08 -17.08
N ASP A 124 -27.95 -5.27 -17.50
CA ASP A 124 -27.09 -6.41 -17.83
C ASP A 124 -25.92 -5.97 -18.74
N PRO A 125 -24.65 -6.34 -18.45
CA PRO A 125 -23.52 -6.06 -19.35
C PRO A 125 -23.75 -6.51 -20.80
N ALA A 126 -24.60 -7.53 -21.01
CA ALA A 126 -24.97 -8.03 -22.33
C ALA A 126 -26.09 -7.21 -23.02
N ALA A 127 -26.71 -6.25 -22.33
CA ALA A 127 -27.76 -5.38 -22.87
C ALA A 127 -27.20 -4.13 -23.57
N ARG A 128 -25.98 -4.21 -24.12
CA ARG A 128 -25.29 -3.12 -24.84
C ARG A 128 -24.89 -3.55 -26.25
#